data_AF-Q7U4G8-F1
#
_entry.id   AF-Q7U4G8-F1
#
_cell.length_a   1.000
_cell.length_b   1.000
_cell.length_c   1.000
_cell.angle_alpha   90.00
_cell.angle_beta   90.00
_cell.angle_gamma   90.00
#
_symmetry.space_group_name_H-M   'P 1'
#
loop_
_entity.id
_entity.type
_entity.pdbx_description
1 polymer ?
#
loop_
_entity_poly.entity_id
_entity_poly.type
_entity_poly.pdbx_seq_one_letter_code
_entity_poly.pdbx_strand_id
1 'polypeptide(L)' 'MNHFSDQRHWAPTQFNQYQQWAEIHPTDPNMYRTFFLQRDHLAKKVRIRGETNWVYGEVPSTIRVAHPMHLAKIRSGTLF' A
#
# COMPACT_ATOMS: atom_id res chain seq x y z
N MET A 1 -40.46 -2.82 -16.50
CA MET A 1 -40.34 -1.67 -15.59
C MET A 1 -39.13 -1.88 -14.71
N ASN A 2 -38.32 -0.83 -14.56
CA ASN A 2 -37.03 -0.75 -13.89
C ASN A 2 -37.06 -1.29 -12.44
N HIS A 3 -35.92 -1.77 -11.95
CA HIS A 3 -35.16 -1.04 -10.92
C HIS A 3 -33.71 -1.56 -10.84
N PHE A 4 -32.82 -0.80 -11.48
CA PHE A 4 -31.38 -0.80 -11.21
C PHE A 4 -31.14 -0.49 -9.73
N SER A 5 -30.41 -1.34 -9.02
CA SER A 5 -29.61 -0.91 -7.85
C SER A 5 -28.61 -2.00 -7.43
N ASP A 6 -27.81 -2.48 -8.37
CA ASP A 6 -26.54 -3.15 -8.02
C ASP A 6 -25.49 -2.06 -7.74
N GLN A 7 -25.79 -1.24 -6.73
CA GLN A 7 -24.83 -0.30 -6.16
C GLN A 7 -23.83 -1.15 -5.38
N ARG A 8 -22.78 -1.59 -6.08
CA ARG A 8 -21.53 -2.00 -5.47
C ARG A 8 -21.12 -0.87 -4.54
N HIS A 9 -21.36 -1.07 -3.26
CA HIS A 9 -20.84 -0.24 -2.19
C HIS A 9 -19.31 -0.31 -2.26
N TRP A 10 -18.70 0.52 -3.11
CA TRP A 10 -17.31 0.90 -2.95
C TRP A 10 -17.25 1.79 -1.70
N ALA A 11 -17.36 1.16 -0.54
CA ALA A 11 -16.96 1.79 0.71
C ALA A 11 -15.52 2.28 0.46
N PRO A 12 -15.22 3.58 0.64
CA PRO A 12 -13.85 4.04 0.56
C PRO A 12 -13.12 3.29 1.65
N THR A 13 -12.34 2.29 1.26
CA THR A 13 -11.49 1.51 2.17
C THR A 13 -10.78 2.53 3.03
N GLN A 14 -11.13 2.61 4.32
CA GLN A 14 -10.58 3.58 5.23
C GLN A 14 -9.07 3.43 5.13
N PHE A 15 -8.43 4.42 4.51
CA PHE A 15 -6.99 4.43 4.33
C PHE A 15 -6.44 4.62 5.73
N ASN A 16 -6.14 3.51 6.41
CA ASN A 16 -5.79 3.52 7.82
C ASN A 16 -4.44 4.25 7.93
N GLN A 17 -4.50 5.53 8.32
CA GLN A 17 -3.37 6.46 8.21
C GLN A 17 -2.15 6.02 9.05
N TYR A 18 -2.36 5.12 10.01
CA TYR A 18 -1.34 4.57 10.90
C TYR A 18 -0.89 3.16 10.53
N GLN A 19 -1.38 2.58 9.43
CA GLN A 19 -0.94 1.26 8.99
C GLN A 19 0.47 1.34 8.40
N GLN A 20 1.43 0.74 9.10
CA GLN A 20 2.77 0.51 8.58
C GLN A 20 2.76 -0.70 7.63
N TRP A 21 3.56 -0.59 6.59
CA TRP A 21 3.77 -1.61 5.56
C TRP A 21 5.25 -1.95 5.47
N ALA A 22 5.54 -3.16 4.98
CA ALA A 22 6.88 -3.61 4.66
C ALA A 22 7.01 -3.94 3.18
N GLU A 23 8.20 -3.71 2.64
CA GLU A 23 8.65 -4.22 1.35
C GLU A 23 9.83 -5.16 1.60
N ILE A 24 9.76 -6.34 1.00
CA ILE A 24 10.86 -7.30 0.98
C ILE A 24 11.77 -6.95 -0.20
N HIS A 25 13.09 -7.01 0.01
CA HIS A 25 14.06 -6.68 -1.02
C HIS A 25 13.92 -7.65 -2.20
N PRO A 26 13.94 -7.16 -3.46
CA PRO A 26 13.61 -7.99 -4.63
C PRO A 26 14.60 -9.14 -4.87
N THR A 27 15.83 -9.01 -4.39
CA THR A 27 16.88 -10.03 -4.59
C THR A 27 17.33 -10.71 -3.29
N ASP A 28 16.94 -10.19 -2.12
CA ASP A 28 17.34 -10.74 -0.82
C ASP A 28 16.11 -10.87 0.09
N PRO A 29 15.55 -12.08 0.25
CA PRO A 29 14.32 -12.27 1.03
C PRO A 29 14.49 -11.98 2.52
N ASN A 30 15.73 -11.92 3.02
CA ASN A 30 16.02 -11.63 4.43
C ASN A 30 16.17 -10.13 4.71
N MET A 31 16.06 -9.29 3.69
CA MET A 31 16.09 -7.85 3.83
C MET A 31 14.70 -7.27 3.61
N TYR A 32 14.33 -6.34 4.49
CA TYR A 32 13.10 -5.58 4.33
C TYR A 32 13.30 -4.12 4.70
N ARG A 33 12.37 -3.28 4.25
CA ARG A 33 12.21 -1.91 4.73
C ARG A 33 10.74 -1.63 5.00
N THR A 34 10.48 -0.63 5.81
CA THR A 34 9.10 -0.27 6.17
C THR A 34 8.76 1.15 5.74
N PHE A 35 7.47 1.42 5.58
CA PHE A 35 6.95 2.71 5.14
C PHE A 35 5.46 2.83 5.48
N PHE A 36 4.91 4.03 5.26
CA PHE A 36 3.49 4.29 5.33
C PHE A 36 2.93 4.56 3.94
N LEU A 37 1.68 4.15 3.71
CA LEU A 37 0.94 4.53 2.53
C LEU A 37 0.02 5.71 2.87
N GLN A 38 0.14 6.80 2.12
CA GLN A 38 -0.69 7.98 2.29
C GLN A 38 -1.45 8.27 1.00
N ARG A 39 -2.76 8.53 1.11
CA ARG A 39 -3.57 8.99 -0.02
C ARG A 39 -3.52 10.51 -0.09
N ASP A 40 -3.11 11.03 -1.24
CA ASP A 40 -3.16 12.46 -1.53
C ASP A 40 -4.63 12.91 -1.70
N HIS A 41 -5.01 13.98 -1.02
CA HIS A 41 -6.39 14.47 -1.01
C HIS A 41 -6.79 15.15 -2.33
N LEU A 42 -5.84 15.78 -3.03
CA LEU A 42 -6.02 16.49 -4.29
C LEU A 42 -5.93 15.52 -5.48
N ALA A 43 -4.82 14.78 -5.57
CA ALA A 43 -4.57 13.90 -6.71
C ALA A 43 -5.29 12.55 -6.62
N LYS A 44 -5.89 12.22 -5.46
CA LYS A 44 -6.47 10.90 -5.12
C LYS A 44 -5.52 9.71 -5.30
N LYS A 45 -4.22 9.96 -5.48
CA LYS A 45 -3.16 8.96 -5.64
C LYS A 45 -2.64 8.48 -4.29
N VAL A 46 -2.27 7.21 -4.22
CA VAL A 46 -1.51 6.66 -3.08
C VAL A 46 -0.03 6.97 -3.29
N ARG A 47 0.68 7.32 -2.22
CA ARG A 47 2.13 7.54 -2.20
C ARG A 47 2.77 6.84 -1.02
N ILE A 48 4.03 6.47 -1.18
CA ILE A 48 4.89 5.94 -0.12
C ILE A 48 5.47 7.11 0.68
N ARG A 49 5.49 7.00 2.01
CA ARG A 49 6.03 8.01 2.94
C ARG A 49 6.94 7.36 3.97
N GLY A 50 8.07 8.00 4.27
CA GLY A 50 8.97 7.61 5.34
C GLY A 50 9.58 6.22 5.15
N GLU A 51 10.12 5.93 3.96
CA GLU A 51 10.86 4.68 3.73
C GLU A 51 12.05 4.59 4.68
N THR A 52 12.12 3.52 5.46
CA THR A 52 13.30 3.23 6.27
C THR A 52 14.44 2.69 5.40
N ASN A 53 15.65 2.63 5.97
CA ASN A 53 16.73 1.86 5.39
C ASN A 53 16.33 0.38 5.27
N TRP A 54 17.01 -0.32 4.36
CA TRP A 54 16.97 -1.77 4.31
C TRP A 54 17.67 -2.36 5.53
N VAL A 55 17.02 -3.30 6.18
CA VAL A 55 17.54 -4.00 7.36
C VAL A 55 17.36 -5.49 7.19
N TYR A 56 18.27 -6.26 7.81
CA TYR A 56 18.17 -7.71 7.84
C TYR A 56 17.23 -8.17 8.96
N GLY A 57 16.48 -9.23 8.70
CA GLY A 57 15.66 -9.91 9.69
C GLY A 57 14.27 -10.22 9.17
N GLU A 58 13.38 -10.53 10.11
CA GLU A 58 11.99 -10.87 9.83
C GLU A 58 11.10 -9.64 10.00
N VAL A 59 10.13 -9.49 9.09
CA VAL A 59 9.10 -8.46 9.22
C VAL A 59 8.25 -8.75 10.47
N PRO A 60 8.12 -7.81 11.43
CA PRO A 60 7.25 -7.99 12.58
C PRO A 60 5.82 -8.36 12.17
N SER A 61 5.20 -9.31 12.88
CA SER A 61 3.86 -9.83 12.53
C SER A 61 2.74 -8.79 12.54
N THR A 62 2.96 -7.65 13.19
CA THR A 62 2.04 -6.51 13.22
C THR A 62 2.08 -5.67 11.93
N ILE A 63 3.12 -5.82 11.10
CA ILE A 63 3.34 -5.06 9.87
C ILE A 63 2.88 -5.89 8.67
N ARG A 64 2.14 -5.26 7.76
CA ARG A 64 1.67 -5.92 6.53
C ARG A 64 2.73 -5.85 5.44
N VAL A 65 3.04 -6.98 4.82
CA VAL A 65 3.90 -7.00 3.62
C VAL A 65 3.11 -6.55 2.41
N ALA A 66 3.60 -5.53 1.72
CA ALA A 66 2.99 -5.04 0.49
C ALA A 66 3.41 -5.91 -0.70
N HIS A 67 2.44 -6.26 -1.54
CA HIS A 67 2.71 -7.03 -2.74
C HIS A 67 3.59 -6.22 -3.72
N PRO A 68 4.64 -6.80 -4.35
CA PRO A 68 5.55 -6.06 -5.23
C PRO A 68 4.85 -5.31 -6.37
N MET A 69 3.88 -5.95 -7.03
CA MET A 69 3.08 -5.28 -8.08
C MET A 69 2.30 -4.06 -7.56
N HIS A 70 1.83 -4.09 -6.31
CA HIS A 70 1.11 -2.95 -5.74
C HIS A 70 2.06 -1.77 -5.54
N LEU A 71 3.27 -2.03 -5.05
CA LEU A 71 4.31 -1.00 -4.91
C LEU A 71 4.77 -0.46 -6.26
N ALA A 72 4.96 -1.32 -7.26
CA ALA A 72 5.31 -0.91 -8.61
C ALA A 72 4.28 0.06 -9.20
N LYS A 73 2.97 -0.21 -9.01
CA LYS A 73 1.88 0.68 -9.45
C LYS A 73 1.88 2.03 -8.71
N ILE A 74 2.11 2.01 -7.40
CA ILE A 74 2.22 3.24 -6.61
C ILE A 74 3.38 4.09 -7.11
N ARG A 75 4.55 3.46 -7.33
CA ARG A 75 5.77 4.12 -7.82
C ARG A 75 5.65 4.62 -9.26
N SER A 76 4.95 3.89 -10.14
CA SER A 76 4.70 4.33 -11.51
C SER A 76 3.69 5.46 -11.61
N GLY A 77 2.93 5.73 -10.54
CA GLY A 77 1.92 6.79 -10.50
C GLY A 77 0.68 6.51 -11.36
N THR A 78 0.51 5.26 -11.80
CA THR A 78 -0.64 4.78 -12.58
C THR A 78 -1.88 4.73 -11.69
N LEU A 79 -2.97 5.38 -12.12
CA LEU A 79 -4.24 5.43 -11.39
C LEU A 79 -4.98 4.09 -11.48
N PHE A 80 -5.70 3.72 -10.41
CA PHE A 80 -6.71 2.66 -10.43
C PHE A 80 -8.01 3.17 -11.06
#